data_AF-A0A484NT43-F1
#
_entry.id   AF-A0A484NT43-F1
#
_cell.length_a   1.000
_cell.length_b   1.000
_cell.length_c   1.000
_cell.angle_alpha   90.00
_cell.angle_beta   90.00
_cell.angle_gamma   90.00
#
_symmetry.space_group_name_H-M   'P 1'
#
loop_
_entity.id
_entity.type
_entity.pdbx_description
1 polymer ?
#
loop_
_entity_poly.entity_id
_entity_poly.type
_entity_poly.pdbx_seq_one_letter_code
_entity_poly.pdbx_strand_id
1 'polypeptide(L)'
;MSTSELAVLAAGIWAIWKARNHACWELKVVKPEIVAEWAREICMARTGSMLQGDTVSTSTHQGPHQFSRPEITRCFVDAAVFDQNNSTSVAAALLDGTGRFVGGFNKLVSCPLVPRYVETVAIKEALSWLKEKNIQKVSIFSYCAQAVQALKNGVSEKCIG
;
A
#
# COMPACT_ATOMS: atom_id res chain seq x y z
N MET A 1 -6.55 -3.39 -20.29
CA MET A 1 -5.58 -2.40 -19.80
C MET A 1 -4.20 -3.03 -19.84
N SER A 2 -3.30 -2.45 -20.62
CA SER A 2 -1.95 -2.94 -20.83
C SER A 2 -1.05 -2.69 -19.61
N THR A 3 0.05 -3.42 -19.51
CA THR A 3 1.04 -3.25 -18.44
C THR A 3 1.67 -1.86 -18.42
N SER A 4 1.80 -1.22 -19.59
CA SER A 4 2.29 0.16 -19.72
C SER A 4 1.29 1.17 -19.17
N GLU A 5 -0.01 1.03 -19.47
CA GLU A 5 -1.06 1.88 -18.91
C GLU A 5 -1.14 1.76 -17.38
N LEU A 6 -1.01 0.55 -16.85
CA LEU A 6 -0.99 0.32 -15.39
C LEU A 6 0.25 0.94 -14.74
N ALA A 7 1.40 0.92 -15.41
CA ALA A 7 2.62 1.55 -14.93
C ALA A 7 2.47 3.08 -14.87
N VAL A 8 1.87 3.68 -15.90
CA VAL A 8 1.59 5.13 -15.94
C VAL A 8 0.64 5.53 -14.82
N LEU A 9 -0.46 4.79 -14.61
CA LEU A 9 -1.37 5.08 -13.50
C LEU A 9 -0.70 4.93 -12.14
N ALA A 10 0.05 3.84 -11.91
CA ALA A 10 0.74 3.63 -10.64
C ALA A 10 1.78 4.71 -10.36
N ALA A 11 2.56 5.12 -11.37
CA ALA A 11 3.54 6.19 -11.24
C ALA A 11 2.87 7.55 -10.97
N GLY A 12 1.74 7.84 -11.63
CA GLY A 12 0.95 9.04 -11.37
C GLY A 12 0.40 9.09 -9.95
N ILE A 13 -0.20 7.99 -9.47
CA ILE A 13 -0.73 7.89 -8.10
C ILE A 13 0.39 8.09 -7.07
N TRP A 14 1.54 7.44 -7.28
CA TRP A 14 2.70 7.61 -6.40
C TRP A 14 3.23 9.04 -6.38
N ALA A 15 3.35 9.68 -7.55
CA ALA A 15 3.86 11.05 -7.65
C ALA A 15 2.94 12.05 -6.95
N ILE A 16 1.62 11.90 -7.11
CA ILE A 16 0.62 12.72 -6.41
C ILE A 16 0.69 12.49 -4.90
N TRP A 17 0.77 11.23 -4.45
CA TRP A 17 0.92 10.92 -3.04
C TRP A 17 2.19 11.54 -2.45
N LYS A 18 3.32 11.45 -3.17
CA LYS A 18 4.59 12.05 -2.76
C LYS A 18 4.50 13.58 -2.67
N ALA A 19 3.90 14.23 -3.67
CA ALA A 19 3.70 15.67 -3.67
C ALA A 19 2.81 16.14 -2.51
N ARG A 20 1.73 15.40 -2.25
CA ARG A 20 0.85 15.64 -1.10
C ARG A 20 1.62 15.49 0.22
N ASN A 21 2.45 14.46 0.34
CA ASN A 21 3.27 14.27 1.54
C ASN A 21 4.28 15.40 1.75
N HIS A 22 4.96 15.87 0.70
CA HIS A 22 5.83 17.05 0.81
C HIS A 22 5.05 18.29 1.30
N ALA A 23 3.84 18.51 0.79
CA ALA A 23 3.02 19.64 1.23
C ALA A 23 2.57 19.51 2.70
N CYS A 24 2.10 18.32 3.10
CA CYS A 24 1.59 18.08 4.44
C CYS A 24 2.68 18.02 5.52
N TRP A 25 3.83 17.42 5.23
CA TRP A 25 4.85 17.10 6.24
C TRP A 25 6.08 17.99 6.16
N GLU A 26 6.38 18.56 5.00
CA GLU A 26 7.56 19.42 4.80
C GLU A 26 7.19 20.88 4.47
N LEU A 27 5.88 21.21 4.48
CA LEU A 27 5.35 22.54 4.11
C LEU A 27 5.79 22.99 2.70
N LYS A 28 6.07 22.02 1.82
CA LYS A 28 6.59 22.26 0.48
C LYS A 28 5.54 21.91 -0.57
N VAL A 29 4.89 22.93 -1.12
CA VAL A 29 3.95 22.74 -2.23
C VAL A 29 4.74 22.55 -3.53
N VAL A 30 4.60 21.36 -4.12
CA VAL A 30 5.26 20.99 -5.37
C VAL A 30 4.34 21.32 -6.54
N LYS A 31 4.88 21.94 -7.59
CA LYS A 31 4.08 22.31 -8.77
C LYS A 31 3.68 21.06 -9.58
N PRO A 32 2.48 21.04 -10.21
CA PRO A 32 2.00 19.88 -10.96
C PRO A 32 2.96 19.38 -12.05
N GLU A 33 3.74 20.26 -12.67
CA GLU A 33 4.69 19.89 -13.73
C GLU A 33 5.80 18.99 -13.19
N ILE A 34 6.28 19.27 -11.97
CA ILE A 34 7.29 18.46 -11.28
C ILE A 34 6.70 17.11 -10.86
N VAL A 35 5.43 17.08 -10.44
CA VAL A 35 4.73 15.84 -10.12
C VAL A 35 4.59 14.95 -11.37
N ALA A 36 4.26 15.55 -12.52
CA ALA A 36 4.19 14.84 -13.79
C ALA A 36 5.56 14.33 -14.26
N GLU A 37 6.64 15.09 -14.01
CA GLU A 37 8.02 14.65 -14.29
C GLU A 37 8.37 13.41 -13.47
N TRP A 38 8.12 13.41 -12.16
CA TRP A 38 8.35 12.25 -11.30
C TRP A 38 7.61 10.99 -11.78
N ALA A 39 6.38 11.14 -12.24
CA ALA A 39 5.62 10.03 -12.80
C ALA A 39 6.25 9.52 -14.12
N ARG A 40 6.70 10.43 -14.99
CA ARG A 40 7.36 10.10 -16.27
C ARG A 40 8.69 9.40 -16.06
N GLU A 41 9.53 9.88 -15.13
CA GLU A 41 10.82 9.26 -14.80
C GLU A 41 10.66 7.80 -14.38
N ILE A 42 9.69 7.49 -13.51
CA ILE A 42 9.41 6.11 -13.09
C ILE A 42 8.93 5.23 -14.25
N CYS A 43 8.13 5.79 -15.16
CA CYS A 43 7.67 5.05 -16.34
C CYS A 43 8.82 4.74 -17.28
N MET A 44 9.66 5.73 -17.60
CA MET A 44 10.78 5.60 -18.54
C MET A 44 11.90 4.70 -18.00
N ALA A 45 12.22 4.79 -16.71
CA ALA A 45 13.20 3.91 -16.07
C ALA A 45 12.80 2.43 -16.18
N ARG A 46 11.49 2.14 -16.13
CA ARG A 46 10.96 0.78 -16.25
C ARG A 46 10.96 0.27 -17.70
N THR A 47 10.79 1.16 -18.68
CA THR A 47 10.87 0.82 -20.11
C THR A 47 12.32 0.62 -20.57
N GLY A 48 13.27 1.42 -20.05
CA GLY A 48 14.70 1.27 -20.34
C GLY A 48 15.30 -0.03 -19.80
N SER A 49 14.86 -0.48 -18.61
CA SER A 49 15.32 -1.73 -18.01
C SER A 49 14.82 -3.00 -18.71
N MET A 50 13.83 -2.94 -19.61
CA MET A 50 13.43 -4.10 -20.43
C MET A 50 14.26 -4.27 -21.71
N LEU A 51 15.06 -3.27 -22.10
CA LEU A 51 15.85 -3.31 -23.34
C LEU A 51 17.35 -3.54 -23.10
N GLN A 52 17.81 -3.49 -21.86
CA GLN A 52 19.20 -3.76 -21.51
C GLN A 52 19.23 -4.93 -20.52
N GLY A 53 19.31 -6.13 -21.07
CA GLY A 53 19.83 -7.25 -20.32
C GLY A 53 21.30 -6.95 -20.05
N ASP A 54 21.59 -6.36 -18.90
CA ASP A 54 22.90 -6.49 -18.26
C ASP A 54 22.86 -6.06 -16.80
N THR A 55 23.52 -6.89 -16.01
CA THR A 55 23.68 -6.85 -14.56
C THR A 55 24.21 -5.49 -14.08
N VAL A 56 23.37 -4.70 -13.42
CA VAL A 56 23.85 -3.64 -12.53
C VAL A 56 23.16 -3.78 -11.19
N SER A 57 23.97 -4.19 -10.21
CA SER A 57 23.63 -4.26 -8.79
C SER A 57 23.24 -2.88 -8.27
N THR A 58 21.96 -2.54 -8.33
CA THR A 58 21.41 -1.48 -7.48
C THR A 58 21.42 -2.02 -6.07
N SER A 59 22.29 -1.45 -5.23
CA SER A 59 22.39 -1.72 -3.80
C SER A 59 21.00 -1.82 -3.20
N THR A 60 20.64 -3.07 -2.87
CA THR A 60 19.46 -3.42 -2.12
C THR A 60 19.55 -2.67 -0.79
N HIS A 61 18.79 -1.58 -0.63
CA HIS A 61 18.32 -1.24 0.71
C HIS A 61 17.51 -2.46 1.15
N GLN A 62 18.18 -3.32 1.92
CA GLN A 62 17.59 -4.47 2.59
C GLN A 62 16.53 -3.92 3.55
N GLY A 63 15.30 -3.75 3.04
CA GLY A 63 14.13 -3.84 3.87
C GLY A 63 14.07 -5.26 4.43
N PRO A 64 13.83 -5.45 5.74
CA PRO A 64 13.85 -6.77 6.32
C PRO A 64 12.73 -7.60 5.70
N HIS A 65 13.11 -8.82 5.33
CA HIS A 65 12.28 -9.92 4.82
C HIS A 65 12.03 -9.96 3.31
N GLN A 66 13.00 -10.54 2.62
CA GLN A 66 12.74 -11.39 1.46
C GLN A 66 11.88 -12.59 1.92
N PHE A 67 10.56 -12.43 1.92
CA PHE A 67 9.61 -13.45 2.36
C PHE A 67 9.49 -14.55 1.30
N SER A 68 9.98 -15.74 1.64
CA SER A 68 10.25 -16.90 0.79
C SER A 68 9.02 -17.78 0.45
N ARG A 69 7.84 -17.19 0.24
CA ARG A 69 6.66 -17.97 -0.22
C ARG A 69 6.01 -17.34 -1.47
N PRO A 70 6.42 -17.76 -2.68
CA PRO A 70 5.90 -17.23 -3.95
C PRO A 70 4.42 -17.60 -4.23
N GLU A 71 3.73 -18.28 -3.32
CA GLU A 71 2.33 -18.70 -3.48
C GLU A 71 1.32 -17.89 -2.65
N ILE A 72 1.77 -17.08 -1.67
CA ILE A 72 0.84 -16.37 -0.79
C ILE A 72 0.57 -14.97 -1.35
N THR A 73 -0.70 -14.69 -1.60
CA THR A 73 -1.22 -13.37 -1.93
C THR A 73 -0.95 -12.37 -0.79
N ARG A 74 -0.53 -11.17 -1.12
CA ARG A 74 -0.12 -10.13 -0.16
C ARG A 74 -1.08 -8.95 -0.22
N CYS A 75 -1.61 -8.53 0.91
CA CYS A 75 -2.52 -7.39 1.00
C CYS A 75 -1.87 -6.30 1.84
N PHE A 76 -1.62 -5.14 1.24
CA PHE A 76 -1.12 -3.95 1.91
C PHE A 76 -2.29 -3.07 2.27
N VAL A 77 -2.35 -2.63 3.52
CA VAL A 77 -3.44 -1.83 4.07
C VAL A 77 -2.86 -0.51 4.55
N ASP A 78 -3.57 0.57 4.24
CA ASP A 78 -3.22 1.92 4.68
C ASP A 78 -4.48 2.71 5.10
N ALA A 79 -4.30 3.70 5.95
CA ALA A 79 -5.35 4.62 6.35
C ALA A 79 -4.88 6.07 6.40
N ALA A 80 -5.75 6.97 5.96
CA ALA A 80 -5.56 8.41 6.02
C ALA A 80 -6.58 9.03 6.97
N VAL A 81 -6.10 9.94 7.81
CA VAL A 81 -6.92 10.77 8.70
C VAL A 81 -7.08 12.16 8.09
N PHE A 82 -8.30 12.68 8.12
CA PHE A 82 -8.64 14.02 7.65
C PHE A 82 -9.25 14.82 8.80
N ASP A 83 -8.39 15.46 9.60
CA ASP A 83 -8.79 16.18 10.83
C ASP A 83 -9.86 17.24 10.58
N GLN A 84 -9.79 17.96 9.45
CA GLN A 84 -10.72 19.03 9.09
C GLN A 84 -12.17 18.57 8.98
N ASN A 85 -12.39 17.33 8.57
CA ASN A 85 -13.72 16.78 8.30
C ASN A 85 -14.11 15.67 9.28
N ASN A 86 -13.30 15.46 10.33
CA ASN A 86 -13.42 14.34 11.26
C ASN A 86 -13.66 13.00 10.54
N SER A 87 -12.97 12.79 9.41
CA SER A 87 -13.19 11.65 8.54
C SER A 87 -11.90 10.87 8.33
N THR A 88 -12.06 9.60 7.99
CA THR A 88 -10.93 8.72 7.72
C THR A 88 -11.17 7.98 6.41
N SER A 89 -10.11 7.76 5.65
CA SER A 89 -10.15 6.87 4.50
C SER A 89 -9.28 5.68 4.78
N VAL A 90 -9.74 4.50 4.40
CA VAL A 90 -8.97 3.27 4.42
C VAL A 90 -8.81 2.76 3.01
N ALA A 91 -7.69 2.12 2.73
CA ALA A 91 -7.41 1.52 1.44
C ALA A 91 -6.66 0.21 1.61
N ALA A 92 -6.80 -0.67 0.63
CA ALA A 92 -5.90 -1.81 0.49
C ALA A 92 -5.56 -2.12 -0.95
N ALA A 93 -4.38 -2.70 -1.14
CA ALA A 93 -3.87 -3.20 -2.41
C ALA A 93 -3.45 -4.67 -2.27
N LEU A 94 -3.95 -5.51 -3.16
CA LEU A 94 -3.69 -6.93 -3.21
C LEU A 94 -2.73 -7.26 -4.35
N LEU A 95 -1.64 -7.96 -4.01
CA LEU A 95 -0.68 -8.52 -4.95
C LEU A 95 -0.71 -10.04 -4.90
N ASP A 96 -0.57 -10.70 -6.04
CA ASP A 96 -0.41 -12.16 -6.08
C ASP A 96 0.97 -12.59 -5.55
N GLY A 97 1.19 -13.91 -5.50
CA GLY A 97 2.45 -14.48 -5.06
C GLY A 97 3.69 -14.01 -5.86
N THR A 98 3.50 -13.65 -7.13
CA THR A 98 4.55 -13.10 -8.02
C THR A 98 4.78 -11.60 -7.80
N GLY A 99 3.93 -10.93 -7.03
CA GLY A 99 3.98 -9.49 -6.79
C GLY A 99 3.22 -8.67 -7.83
N ARG A 100 2.39 -9.29 -8.67
CA ARG A 100 1.53 -8.57 -9.62
C ARG A 100 0.28 -8.06 -8.93
N PHE A 101 -0.16 -6.87 -9.30
CA PHE A 101 -1.38 -6.28 -8.76
C PHE A 101 -2.62 -7.05 -9.22
N VAL A 102 -3.44 -7.46 -8.25
CA VAL A 102 -4.68 -8.22 -8.46
C VAL A 102 -5.90 -7.32 -8.31
N GLY A 103 -5.85 -6.36 -7.38
CA GLY A 103 -6.94 -5.44 -7.13
C GLY A 103 -6.71 -4.59 -5.90
N GLY A 104 -7.59 -3.61 -5.68
CA GLY A 104 -7.56 -2.77 -4.51
C GLY A 104 -8.95 -2.19 -4.22
N PHE A 105 -9.08 -1.58 -3.05
CA PHE A 105 -10.26 -0.81 -2.68
C PHE A 105 -9.86 0.41 -1.87
N ASN A 106 -10.77 1.38 -1.83
CA ASN A 106 -10.74 2.48 -0.88
C ASN A 106 -12.15 2.70 -0.33
N LYS A 107 -12.24 3.18 0.91
CA LYS A 107 -13.51 3.46 1.58
C LYS A 107 -13.35 4.62 2.55
N LEU A 108 -14.36 5.49 2.62
CA LEU A 108 -14.48 6.44 3.71
C LEU A 108 -15.14 5.76 4.90
N VAL A 109 -14.54 5.92 6.08
CA VAL A 109 -15.05 5.35 7.33
C VAL A 109 -15.07 6.42 8.41
N SER A 110 -16.00 6.25 9.34
CA SER A 110 -16.07 7.06 10.56
C SER A 110 -15.56 6.21 11.71
N CYS A 111 -14.47 6.65 12.33
CA CYS A 111 -13.89 6.03 13.51
C CYS A 111 -13.11 7.08 14.31
N PRO A 112 -12.82 6.84 15.60
CA PRO A 112 -11.98 7.74 16.38
C PRO A 112 -10.63 7.95 15.68
N LEU A 113 -10.19 9.20 15.57
CA LEU A 113 -8.97 9.61 14.85
C LEU A 113 -7.66 9.26 15.58
N VAL A 114 -7.63 8.12 16.27
CA VAL A 114 -6.41 7.59 16.88
C VAL A 114 -5.77 6.65 15.86
N PRO A 115 -4.50 6.87 15.45
CA PRO A 115 -3.88 6.13 14.35
C PRO A 115 -4.03 4.60 14.44
N ARG A 116 -3.89 4.03 15.65
CA ARG A 116 -4.08 2.59 15.89
C ARG A 116 -5.50 2.11 15.60
N TYR A 117 -6.53 2.88 15.97
CA TYR A 117 -7.92 2.51 15.70
C TYR A 117 -8.23 2.60 14.21
N VAL A 118 -7.80 3.68 13.55
CA VAL A 118 -8.03 3.86 12.11
C VAL A 118 -7.37 2.73 11.31
N GLU A 119 -6.14 2.36 11.67
CA GLU A 119 -5.42 1.24 11.06
C GLU A 119 -6.07 -0.12 11.31
N THR A 120 -6.59 -0.34 12.52
CA THR A 120 -7.34 -1.57 12.83
C THR A 120 -8.63 -1.64 12.01
N VAL A 121 -9.33 -0.51 11.83
CA VAL A 121 -10.50 -0.43 10.94
C VAL A 121 -10.10 -0.71 9.49
N ALA A 122 -8.98 -0.19 9.02
CA ALA A 122 -8.48 -0.46 7.68
C ALA A 122 -8.23 -1.97 7.46
N ILE A 123 -7.60 -2.64 8.42
CA ILE A 123 -7.37 -4.09 8.37
C ILE A 123 -8.70 -4.85 8.34
N LYS A 124 -9.65 -4.47 9.19
CA LYS A 124 -10.99 -5.09 9.23
C LYS A 124 -11.71 -4.94 7.89
N GLU A 125 -11.75 -3.75 7.30
CA GLU A 125 -12.41 -3.52 6.01
C GLU A 125 -11.70 -4.29 4.88
N ALA A 126 -10.37 -4.40 4.92
CA ALA A 126 -9.61 -5.21 3.97
C ALA A 126 -9.93 -6.69 4.08
N LEU A 127 -10.06 -7.23 5.29
CA LEU A 127 -10.46 -8.62 5.50
C LEU A 127 -11.88 -8.89 5.01
N SER A 128 -12.82 -7.96 5.22
CA SER A 128 -14.18 -8.06 4.66
C SER A 128 -14.15 -8.13 3.13
N TRP A 129 -13.42 -7.21 2.50
CA TRP A 129 -13.26 -7.17 1.06
C TRP A 129 -12.63 -8.45 0.47
N LEU A 130 -11.62 -9.01 1.16
CA LEU A 130 -10.98 -10.26 0.75
C LEU A 130 -11.92 -11.46 0.89
N LYS A 131 -12.74 -11.49 1.95
CA LYS A 131 -13.75 -12.51 2.18
C LYS A 131 -14.81 -12.50 1.07
N GLU A 132 -15.28 -11.33 0.66
CA GLU A 132 -16.21 -11.17 -0.48
C GLU A 132 -15.61 -11.70 -1.79
N LYS A 133 -14.29 -11.64 -1.94
CA LYS A 133 -13.55 -12.20 -3.08
C LYS A 133 -13.18 -13.69 -2.94
N ASN A 134 -13.63 -14.37 -1.89
CA ASN A 134 -13.29 -15.75 -1.57
C ASN A 134 -11.76 -16.01 -1.43
N ILE A 135 -11.00 -15.01 -1.00
CA ILE A 135 -9.55 -15.14 -0.75
C ILE A 135 -9.35 -15.61 0.69
N GLN A 136 -8.91 -16.85 0.86
CA GLN A 136 -8.76 -17.46 2.18
C GLN A 136 -7.34 -17.38 2.76
N LYS A 137 -6.32 -17.33 1.90
CA LYS A 137 -4.91 -17.34 2.31
C LYS A 137 -4.23 -16.07 1.82
N VAL A 138 -3.90 -15.20 2.76
CA VAL A 138 -3.36 -13.87 2.48
C VAL A 138 -2.45 -13.41 3.62
N SER A 139 -1.36 -12.73 3.29
CA SER A 139 -0.54 -12.02 4.27
C SER A 139 -0.97 -10.55 4.28
N ILE A 140 -1.44 -10.06 5.43
CA ILE A 140 -1.80 -8.65 5.63
C ILE A 140 -0.58 -7.87 6.11
N PHE A 141 -0.33 -6.71 5.51
CA PHE A 141 0.72 -5.77 5.89
C PHE A 141 0.09 -4.42 6.23
N SER A 142 0.39 -3.89 7.41
CA SER A 142 0.02 -2.54 7.88
C SER A 142 1.28 -1.86 8.41
N TYR A 143 1.35 -0.53 8.27
CA TYR A 143 2.46 0.28 8.77
C TYR A 143 2.34 0.58 10.28
N CYS A 144 1.22 0.20 10.91
CA CYS A 144 1.01 0.39 12.33
C CYS A 144 1.42 -0.85 13.14
N ALA A 145 2.64 -0.82 13.67
CA ALA A 145 3.17 -1.89 14.51
C ALA A 145 2.26 -2.22 15.70
N GLN A 146 1.62 -1.22 16.30
CA GLN A 146 0.70 -1.41 17.42
C GLN A 146 -0.58 -2.18 17.01
N ALA A 147 -1.14 -1.88 15.83
CA ALA A 147 -2.33 -2.58 15.32
C ALA A 147 -1.98 -4.05 14.98
N VAL A 148 -0.83 -4.28 14.35
CA VAL A 148 -0.32 -5.62 14.04
C VAL A 148 -0.10 -6.43 15.31
N GLN A 149 0.52 -5.84 16.34
CA GLN A 149 0.76 -6.52 17.61
C GLN A 149 -0.54 -6.86 18.34
N ALA A 150 -1.48 -5.91 18.41
CA ALA A 150 -2.78 -6.13 19.03
C ALA A 150 -3.56 -7.28 18.37
N LEU A 151 -3.53 -7.38 17.04
CA LEU A 151 -4.18 -8.47 16.31
C LEU A 151 -3.49 -9.82 16.53
N LYS A 152 -2.15 -9.85 16.53
CA LYS A 152 -1.39 -11.08 16.82
C LYS A 152 -1.71 -11.61 18.22
N ASN A 153 -1.80 -10.71 19.21
CA ASN A 153 -2.07 -11.08 20.59
C ASN A 153 -3.55 -11.42 20.84
N GLY A 154 -4.48 -10.77 20.15
CA GLY A 154 -5.92 -11.07 20.25
C GLY A 154 -6.31 -12.43 19.61
N VAL A 155 -5.51 -12.95 18.67
CA VAL A 155 -5.68 -14.31 18.13
C VAL A 155 -5.26 -15.36 19.15
N SER A 156 -4.23 -15.10 19.97
CA SER A 156 -3.81 -16.02 21.04
C SER A 156 -4.79 -16.12 22.21
N GLU A 157 -5.59 -15.09 22.48
CA GLU A 157 -6.58 -15.11 23.57
C GLU A 157 -7.89 -15.84 23.21
N LYS A 158 -8.12 -16.16 21.93
CA LYS A 158 -9.34 -16.86 21.47
C LYS A 158 -9.27 -18.39 21.50
N CYS A 159 -8.21 -18.98 22.05
CA CYS A 159 -8.08 -20.44 22.22
C CYS A 159 -8.26 -20.94 23.66
N ILE A 160 -8.80 -20.11 24.56
CA ILE A 160 -9.19 -20.54 25.91
C ILE A 160 -10.68 -20.24 26.07
N GLY A 161 -11.51 -21.21 25.70
CA GLY A 161 -12.97 -21.18 25.82
C GLY A 161 -13.55 -22.50 25.37
#